data_AF-A0A2S9GMM4-F1
#
_entry.id   AF-A0A2S9GMM4-F1
#
_cell.length_a   1.000
_cell.length_b   1.000
_cell.length_c   1.000
_cell.angle_alpha   90.00
_cell.angle_beta   90.00
_cell.angle_gamma   90.00
#
_symmetry.space_group_name_H-M   'P 1'
#
loop_
_entity.id
_entity.type
_entity.pdbx_description
1 polymer ?
#
loop_
_entity_poly.entity_id
_entity_poly.type
_entity_poly.pdbx_seq_one_letter_code
_entity_poly.pdbx_strand_id
1 'polypeptide(L)' 'MVILSDGAIANGSPDFAKVCLIGGYVLTSGICHGSEPFAPYARDPETLARQFAIPGTPGLEHRIGGLEAANGSGNIS' A
#
# COMPACT_ATOMS: atom_id res chain seq x y z
N MET A 1 -2.22 -7.19 -4.48
CA MET A 1 -3.45 -6.90 -5.26
C MET A 1 -3.56 -7.96 -6.34
N VAL A 2 -4.74 -8.54 -6.53
CA VAL A 2 -5.01 -9.51 -7.60
C VAL A 2 -6.14 -8.94 -8.44
N ILE A 3 -5.91 -8.82 -9.75
CA ILE A 3 -6.97 -8.51 -10.73
C ILE A 3 -7.36 -9.83 -11.37
N LEU A 4 -8.63 -10.22 -11.21
CA LEU A 4 -9.19 -11.42 -11.82
C LEU A 4 -10.00 -11.03 -13.06
N SER A 5 -9.78 -11.77 -14.15
CA SER A 5 -10.51 -11.64 -15.41
C SER A 5 -10.80 -13.04 -15.94
N ASP A 6 -11.52 -13.14 -17.06
CA ASP A 6 -11.92 -14.41 -17.66
C ASP A 6 -11.78 -14.39 -19.19
N GLY A 7 -11.94 -15.58 -19.79
CA GLY A 7 -11.80 -15.75 -21.24
C GLY A 7 -12.86 -15.03 -22.06
N ALA A 8 -14.06 -14.76 -21.51
CA ALA A 8 -15.08 -14.01 -22.24
C ALA A 8 -14.71 -12.52 -22.30
N ILE A 9 -14.22 -11.93 -21.20
CA ILE A 9 -13.73 -10.54 -21.17
C ILE A 9 -12.48 -10.38 -22.05
N ALA A 10 -11.56 -11.36 -22.03
CA ALA A 10 -10.33 -11.29 -22.81
C ALA A 10 -10.56 -11.38 -24.34
N ASN A 11 -11.57 -12.12 -24.77
CA ASN A 11 -11.85 -12.36 -26.20
C ASN A 11 -12.99 -11.50 -26.76
N GLY A 12 -13.74 -10.79 -25.91
CA GLY A 12 -14.76 -9.85 -26.36
C GLY A 12 -14.14 -8.66 -27.09
N SER A 13 -14.81 -8.18 -28.13
CA SER A 13 -14.40 -7.01 -28.91
C SER A 13 -15.40 -5.86 -28.77
N PRO A 14 -15.60 -5.30 -27.56
CA PRO A 14 -16.50 -4.17 -27.37
C PRO A 14 -15.95 -2.92 -28.08
N ASP A 15 -16.86 -2.02 -28.47
CA ASP A 15 -16.50 -0.70 -29.00
C ASP A 15 -16.02 0.20 -27.84
N PHE A 16 -14.72 0.20 -27.60
CA PHE A 16 -14.09 0.93 -26.49
C PHE A 16 -14.29 2.45 -26.58
N ALA A 17 -14.60 3.01 -27.75
CA ALA A 17 -14.90 4.44 -27.89
C ALA A 17 -16.21 4.85 -27.18
N LYS A 18 -17.08 3.88 -26.88
CA LYS A 18 -18.34 4.09 -26.16
C LYS A 18 -18.25 3.77 -24.66
N VAL A 19 -17.09 3.32 -24.19
CA VAL A 19 -16.87 3.05 -22.77
C VAL A 19 -16.58 4.37 -22.07
N CYS A 20 -17.46 4.75 -21.14
CA CYS A 20 -17.20 5.88 -20.25
C CYS A 20 -16.08 5.49 -19.29
N LEU A 21 -14.90 6.07 -19.46
CA LEU A 21 -13.82 5.92 -18.49
C LEU A 21 -14.21 6.68 -17.23
N ILE A 22 -14.42 5.93 -16.15
CA ILE A 22 -14.47 6.51 -14.82
C ILE A 22 -13.05 7.02 -14.52
N GLY A 23 -12.91 8.30 -14.18
CA GLY A 23 -11.63 8.95 -13.96
C GLY A 23 -10.75 8.21 -12.93
N GLY A 24 -9.43 8.40 -13.05
CA GLY A 24 -8.47 7.75 -12.16
C GLY A 24 -8.63 8.14 -10.69
N TYR A 25 -8.32 7.21 -9.80
CA TYR A 25 -8.21 7.47 -8.37
C TYR A 25 -6.77 7.87 -8.04
N VAL A 26 -6.61 8.96 -7.28
CA VAL A 26 -5.31 9.29 -6.67
C VAL A 26 -5.20 8.51 -5.37
N LEU A 27 -4.23 7.61 -5.29
CA LEU A 27 -3.90 6.92 -4.06
C LEU A 27 -2.94 7.80 -3.25
N THR A 28 -3.45 8.40 -2.17
CA THR A 28 -2.59 9.01 -1.15
C THR A 28 -2.07 7.89 -0.25
N SER A 29 -0.78 7.56 -0.38
CA SER A 29 -0.12 6.67 0.58
C SER A 29 0.28 7.49 1.80
N GLY A 30 0.13 6.90 3.00
CA GLY A 30 0.60 7.50 4.25
C GLY A 30 2.12 7.43 4.35
N ILE A 31 2.84 8.16 3.49
CA ILE A 31 4.30 8.20 3.50
C ILE A 31 4.76 8.97 4.74
N CYS A 32 5.67 8.37 5.52
CA CYS A 32 6.28 9.02 6.66
C CYS A 32 7.41 9.96 6.20
N HIS A 33 7.41 11.19 6.72
CA HIS A 33 8.40 12.22 6.37
C HIS A 33 9.28 12.56 7.57
N GLY A 34 10.16 11.64 7.99
CA GLY A 34 11.41 11.88 8.72
C GLY A 34 11.43 12.64 10.07
N SER A 35 10.34 13.27 10.51
CA SER A 35 10.31 14.19 11.65
C SER A 35 9.48 13.71 12.84
N GLU A 36 9.05 12.45 12.85
CA GLU A 36 8.26 11.86 13.93
C GLU A 36 8.91 10.55 14.42
N PRO A 37 8.67 10.13 15.69
CA PRO A 37 9.06 8.80 16.15
C PRO A 37 8.44 7.74 15.24
N PHE A 38 9.29 7.09 14.45
CA PHE A 38 8.86 6.14 13.45
C PHE A 38 8.59 4.77 14.05
N ALA A 39 7.34 4.30 13.92
CA ALA A 39 6.89 2.99 14.35
C ALA A 39 6.38 2.20 13.14
N PRO A 40 7.23 1.37 12.49
CA PRO A 40 6.95 0.78 11.17
C PRO A 40 5.73 -0.14 11.12
N TYR A 41 5.30 -0.67 12.26
CA TYR A 41 4.15 -1.57 12.38
C TYR A 41 2.94 -0.90 13.06
N ALA A 42 3.05 0.37 13.48
CA ALA A 42 1.92 1.12 14.01
C ALA A 42 0.87 1.35 12.92
N ARG A 43 -0.40 1.32 13.35
CA ARG A 43 -1.55 1.47 12.46
C ARG A 43 -2.34 2.70 12.85
N ASP A 44 -2.81 3.41 11.84
CA ASP A 44 -3.83 4.43 12.00
C ASP A 44 -5.12 3.78 12.58
N PRO A 45 -5.72 4.34 13.63
CA PRO A 45 -6.83 3.69 14.34
C PRO A 45 -8.12 3.60 13.52
N GLU A 46 -8.30 4.46 12.51
CA GLU A 46 -9.51 4.49 11.69
C GLU A 46 -9.36 3.65 10.42
N THR A 47 -8.25 3.83 9.72
CA THR A 47 -7.97 3.19 8.42
C THR A 47 -7.21 1.87 8.55
N LEU A 48 -6.60 1.62 9.72
CA LEU A 48 -5.70 0.50 9.99
C LEU A 48 -4.47 0.43 9.09
N ALA A 49 -4.25 1.46 8.27
CA ALA A 49 -3.11 1.59 7.39
C ALA A 49 -1.84 1.81 8.20
N ARG A 50 -0.73 1.26 7.72
CA ARG A 50 0.60 1.58 8.25
C ARG A 50 1.15 2.77 7.50
N GLN A 51 1.98 3.55 8.18
CA GLN A 51 2.85 4.49 7.50
C GLN A 51 3.94 3.73 6.74
N PHE A 52 4.32 4.23 5.57
CA PHE A 52 5.43 3.69 4.78
C PHE A 52 6.59 4.68 4.76
N ALA A 53 7.80 4.20 5.06
CA ALA A 53 9.00 4.99 4.87
C ALA A 53 9.60 4.73 3.49
N ILE A 54 10.08 5.79 2.83
CA ILE A 54 10.85 5.65 1.59
C ILE A 54 12.22 5.06 1.95
N PRO A 55 12.66 3.96 1.31
CA PRO A 55 13.98 3.39 1.57
C PRO A 55 15.11 4.42 1.41
N GLY A 56 16.06 4.42 2.35
CA GLY A 56 17.17 5.39 2.37
C GLY A 56 16.83 6.71 3.06
N THR A 57 15.63 6.87 3.62
CA THR A 57 15.30 8.03 4.47
C THR A 57 15.97 7.86 5.83
N PRO A 58 16.91 8.75 6.22
CA PRO A 58 17.59 8.65 7.50
C PRO A 58 16.60 8.71 8.68
N GLY A 59 16.79 7.84 9.66
CA GLY A 59 15.95 7.78 10.87
C GLY A 59 14.65 6.99 10.71
N LEU A 60 14.39 6.42 9.52
CA LEU A 60 13.23 5.55 9.25
C LEU A 60 13.64 4.11 8.92
N GLU A 61 14.84 3.70 9.35
CA GLU A 61 15.36 2.37 9.11
C GLU A 61 14.51 1.30 9.82
N HIS A 62 14.04 0.31 9.07
CA HIS A 62 13.24 -0.79 9.60
C HIS A 62 13.42 -2.04 8.75
N ARG A 63 12.89 -3.17 9.24
CA ARG A 63 12.89 -4.45 8.53
C ARG A 63 11.47 -4.83 8.17
N ILE A 64 11.28 -5.39 6.98
CA ILE A 64 10.04 -5.99 6.52
C ILE A 64 10.35 -7.45 6.22
N GLY A 65 9.49 -8.36 6.70
CA GLY A 65 9.65 -9.80 6.49
C GLY A 65 8.37 -10.55 6.80
N GLY A 66 8.37 -11.86 6.54
CA GLY A 66 7.24 -12.74 6.79
C GLY A 66 7.12 -13.26 8.22
N LEU A 67 8.10 -12.95 9.08
CA LEU A 67 8.06 -13.29 10.50
C LEU A 67 7.11 -12.37 11.26
N GLU A 68 6.62 -12.90 12.36
CA GLU A 68 5.84 -12.22 13.36
C GLU A 68 6.63 -11.05 13.93
N ALA A 69 5.96 -9.90 14.05
CA ALA A 69 6.59 -8.67 14.50
C ALA A 69 5.70 -8.00 15.55
N ALA A 70 6.34 -7.42 16.57
CA ALA A 70 5.66 -6.67 17.60
C ALA A 70 4.87 -5.50 17.02
N ASN A 71 3.69 -5.25 17.57
CA ASN A 71 2.86 -4.12 17.18
C ASN A 71 3.59 -2.79 17.44
N GLY A 72 3.53 -1.86 16.49
CA GLY A 72 4.27 -0.60 16.57
C GLY A 72 5.73 -0.72 16.13
N SER A 73 6.60 -1.30 16.97
CA SER A 73 8.05 -1.27 16.76
C SER A 73 8.55 -2.18 15.64
N GLY A 74 7.84 -3.28 15.35
CA GLY A 74 8.28 -4.27 14.37
C GLY A 74 9.43 -5.18 14.84
N ASN A 75 9.78 -5.17 16.13
CA ASN A 75 10.79 -6.08 16.66
C ASN A 75 10.32 -7.54 16.62
N ILE A 76 11.28 -8.43 16.36
CA ILE A 76 11.14 -9.89 16.36
C ILE A 76 11.60 -10.41 17.73
N SER A 77 10.82 -11.30 18.36
CA SER A 77 11.15 -12.00 19.61
C SER A 77 11.41 -13.47 19.35
#